data_AF-A0A1Y4WKF5-F1
#
_entry.id   AF-A0A1Y4WKF5-F1
#
_cell.length_a   1.000
_cell.length_b   1.000
_cell.length_c   1.000
_cell.angle_alpha   90.00
_cell.angle_beta   90.00
_cell.angle_gamma   90.00
#
_symmetry.space_group_name_H-M   'P 1'
#
loop_
_entity.id
_entity.type
_entity.pdbx_description
1 polymer ?
#
loop_
_entity_poly.entity_id
_entity_poly.type
_entity_poly.pdbx_seq_one_letter_code
_entity_poly.pdbx_strand_id
1 'polypeptide(L)'
;MATYTSNYQLHQWVPEDDFLRTDFNTDFQKIDAALAGLEANKAAQSNLAALQSSVAAAQSTASGRARAILGSYTGNGAETRSISVGASPKAVILSWDNNSDTALKGGGAVRTITVTSNGFRTDDATMNESGMAYTYLAIV
;
A
#
# COMPACT_ATOMS: atom_id res chain seq x y z
N MET A 1 -16.60 44.71 -35.94
CA MET A 1 -16.68 43.23 -35.93
C MET A 1 -16.39 42.78 -34.52
N ALA A 2 -17.23 41.95 -33.91
CA ALA A 2 -17.00 41.46 -32.55
C ALA A 2 -15.74 40.58 -32.46
N THR A 3 -15.09 40.58 -31.31
CA THR A 3 -13.92 39.73 -31.02
C THR A 3 -14.26 38.73 -29.92
N TYR A 4 -13.53 37.61 -29.85
CA TYR A 4 -13.87 36.50 -28.95
C TYR A 4 -12.63 35.87 -28.31
N THR A 5 -12.79 35.30 -27.12
CA THR A 5 -11.72 34.51 -26.46
C THR A 5 -11.45 33.20 -27.20
N SER A 6 -10.24 32.64 -27.03
CA SER A 6 -9.76 31.55 -27.88
C SER A 6 -10.36 30.18 -27.56
N ASN A 7 -10.64 29.86 -26.29
CA ASN A 7 -11.02 28.49 -25.90
C ASN A 7 -12.54 28.27 -25.94
N TYR A 8 -13.33 29.25 -25.51
CA TYR A 8 -14.79 29.15 -25.36
C TYR A 8 -15.56 30.28 -26.05
N GLN A 9 -14.88 31.08 -26.88
CA GLN A 9 -15.50 32.10 -27.74
C GLN A 9 -16.37 33.09 -26.97
N LEU A 10 -15.89 33.56 -25.82
CA LEU A 10 -16.59 34.57 -25.01
C LEU A 10 -16.47 35.94 -25.69
N HIS A 11 -17.58 36.67 -25.82
CA HIS A 11 -17.64 37.97 -26.48
C HIS A 11 -16.66 38.97 -25.84
N GLN A 12 -16.05 39.81 -26.66
CA GLN A 12 -15.19 40.90 -26.25
C GLN A 12 -15.71 42.21 -26.86
N TRP A 13 -15.95 43.19 -26.01
CA TRP A 13 -16.40 44.52 -26.41
C TRP A 13 -15.28 45.27 -27.15
N VAL A 14 -15.63 45.84 -28.29
CA VAL A 14 -14.76 46.61 -29.19
C VAL A 14 -15.15 48.10 -29.17
N PRO A 15 -14.25 49.02 -29.58
CA PRO A 15 -14.52 50.46 -29.52
C PRO A 15 -15.73 50.93 -30.34
N GLU A 16 -16.12 50.17 -31.36
CA GLU A 16 -17.27 50.46 -32.20
C GLU A 16 -18.62 50.02 -31.59
N ASP A 17 -18.63 49.38 -30.42
CA ASP A 17 -19.86 48.98 -29.74
C ASP A 17 -20.56 50.17 -29.07
N ASP A 18 -21.90 50.22 -29.18
CA ASP A 18 -22.76 51.26 -28.57
C ASP A 18 -22.58 51.36 -27.04
N PHE A 19 -22.16 50.27 -26.39
CA PHE A 19 -21.88 50.21 -24.97
C PHE A 19 -20.54 49.51 -24.70
N LEU A 20 -19.53 50.27 -24.29
CA LEU A 20 -18.25 49.70 -23.86
C LEU A 20 -18.36 49.13 -22.45
N ARG A 21 -18.07 47.83 -22.34
CA ARG A 21 -17.93 47.04 -21.10
C ARG A 21 -16.57 46.35 -21.08
N THR A 22 -15.51 47.11 -21.34
CA THR A 22 -14.14 46.58 -21.49
C THR A 22 -13.55 46.04 -20.19
N ASP A 23 -14.12 46.40 -19.04
CA ASP A 23 -13.87 45.78 -17.75
C ASP A 23 -14.16 44.27 -17.76
N PHE A 24 -15.23 43.84 -18.44
CA PHE A 24 -15.59 42.43 -18.57
C PHE A 24 -14.67 41.65 -19.52
N ASN A 25 -13.99 42.31 -20.47
CA ASN A 25 -13.08 41.63 -21.40
C ASN A 25 -11.99 40.87 -20.65
N THR A 26 -11.41 41.52 -19.64
CA THR A 26 -10.35 40.94 -18.80
C THR A 26 -10.85 39.73 -18.02
N ASP A 27 -12.06 39.82 -17.46
CA ASP A 27 -12.61 38.73 -16.67
C ASP A 27 -13.02 37.53 -17.54
N PHE A 28 -13.55 37.77 -18.73
CA PHE A 28 -13.82 36.70 -19.70
C PHE A 28 -12.54 36.02 -20.18
N GLN A 29 -11.45 36.75 -20.38
CA GLN A 29 -10.15 36.13 -20.69
C GLN A 29 -9.65 35.24 -19.54
N LYS A 30 -9.80 35.68 -18.28
CA LYS A 30 -9.44 34.86 -17.11
C LYS A 30 -10.32 33.60 -17.01
N ILE A 31 -11.63 33.72 -17.20
CA ILE A 31 -12.56 32.59 -17.16
C ILE A 31 -12.25 31.58 -18.26
N ASP A 32 -12.01 32.07 -19.48
CA ASP A 32 -11.64 31.24 -20.64
C ASP A 32 -10.38 30.43 -20.37
N ALA A 33 -9.32 31.08 -19.87
CA ALA A 33 -8.07 30.41 -19.52
C ALA A 33 -8.23 29.43 -18.34
N ALA A 34 -9.00 29.79 -17.31
CA ALA A 34 -9.23 28.94 -16.15
C ALA A 34 -10.01 27.67 -16.52
N LEU A 35 -11.04 27.79 -17.36
CA LEU A 35 -11.84 26.65 -17.81
C LEU A 35 -11.03 25.73 -18.72
N ALA A 36 -10.19 26.28 -19.61
CA ALA A 36 -9.30 25.51 -20.46
C ALA A 36 -8.27 24.72 -19.62
N GLY A 37 -7.70 25.37 -18.59
CA GLY A 37 -6.82 24.70 -17.63
C GLY A 37 -7.52 23.60 -16.83
N LEU A 38 -8.79 23.81 -16.46
CA LEU A 38 -9.58 22.78 -15.76
C LEU A 38 -9.89 21.58 -16.66
N GLU A 39 -10.24 21.78 -17.94
CA GLU A 39 -10.43 20.69 -18.91
C GLU A 39 -9.13 19.90 -19.13
N ALA A 40 -7.98 20.58 -19.23
CA ALA A 40 -6.68 19.90 -19.29
C ALA A 40 -6.41 19.05 -18.03
N ASN A 41 -6.83 19.53 -16.86
CA ASN A 41 -6.72 18.76 -15.61
C ASN A 41 -7.72 17.60 -15.52
N LYS A 42 -8.92 17.72 -16.11
CA LYS A 42 -9.87 16.58 -16.22
C LYS A 42 -9.32 15.45 -17.07
N ALA A 43 -8.50 15.74 -18.09
CA ALA A 43 -7.80 14.70 -18.83
C ALA A 43 -6.87 13.86 -17.90
N ALA A 44 -6.33 14.43 -16.82
CA ALA A 44 -5.59 13.69 -15.81
C ALA A 44 -6.47 12.77 -14.93
N GLN A 45 -7.79 12.96 -14.89
CA GLN A 45 -8.71 12.06 -14.19
C GLN A 45 -8.78 10.67 -14.85
N SER A 46 -8.51 10.58 -16.15
CA SER A 46 -8.35 9.28 -16.84
C SER A 46 -7.17 8.48 -16.25
N ASN A 47 -6.09 9.15 -15.85
CA ASN A 47 -4.96 8.52 -15.16
C ASN A 47 -5.36 8.00 -13.78
N LEU A 48 -6.28 8.68 -13.08
CA LEU A 48 -6.78 8.22 -11.79
C LEU A 48 -7.59 6.93 -11.93
N ALA A 49 -8.44 6.82 -12.94
CA ALA A 49 -9.19 5.58 -13.22
C ALA A 49 -8.25 4.42 -13.61
N ALA A 50 -7.22 4.69 -14.40
CA ALA A 50 -6.19 3.71 -14.75
C ALA A 50 -5.39 3.27 -13.51
N LEU A 51 -5.05 4.20 -12.61
CA LEU A 51 -4.35 3.91 -11.37
C LEU A 51 -5.21 3.06 -10.44
N GLN A 52 -6.50 3.40 -10.27
CA GLN A 52 -7.44 2.60 -9.48
C GLN A 52 -7.54 1.16 -10.01
N SER A 53 -7.63 0.99 -11.34
CA SER A 53 -7.66 -0.32 -11.98
C SER A 53 -6.37 -1.11 -11.71
N SER A 54 -5.21 -0.44 -11.80
CA SER A 54 -3.90 -1.06 -11.53
C SER A 54 -3.76 -1.46 -10.06
N VAL A 55 -4.23 -0.63 -9.13
CA VAL A 55 -4.23 -0.93 -7.69
C VAL A 55 -5.14 -2.13 -7.39
N ALA A 56 -6.35 -2.18 -7.97
CA ALA A 56 -7.27 -3.30 -7.78
C ALA A 56 -6.67 -4.63 -8.31
N ALA A 57 -6.02 -4.60 -9.47
CA ALA A 57 -5.33 -5.77 -10.03
C ALA A 57 -4.17 -6.25 -9.13
N ALA A 58 -3.36 -5.31 -8.62
CA ALA A 58 -2.27 -5.63 -7.70
C ALA A 58 -2.77 -6.23 -6.37
N GLN A 59 -3.84 -5.69 -5.81
CA GLN A 59 -4.47 -6.19 -4.58
C GLN A 59 -5.05 -7.60 -4.77
N SER A 60 -5.71 -7.87 -5.90
CA SER A 60 -6.21 -9.21 -6.23
C SER A 60 -5.07 -10.23 -6.32
N THR A 61 -3.99 -9.88 -7.01
CA THR A 61 -2.79 -10.72 -7.14
C THR A 61 -2.12 -10.98 -5.79
N ALA A 62 -2.06 -9.97 -4.93
CA ALA A 62 -1.47 -10.10 -3.59
C ALA A 62 -2.33 -10.96 -2.66
N SER A 63 -3.65 -10.82 -2.72
CA SER A 63 -4.59 -11.56 -1.85
C SER A 63 -4.64 -13.06 -2.16
N GLY A 64 -4.38 -13.45 -3.41
CA GLY A 64 -4.33 -14.86 -3.84
C GLY A 64 -3.02 -15.58 -3.52
N ARG A 65 -2.01 -14.89 -2.97
CA ARG A 65 -0.68 -15.47 -2.70
C ARG A 65 -0.44 -15.67 -1.21
N ALA A 66 0.05 -16.84 -0.83
CA ALA A 66 0.58 -17.06 0.52
C ALA A 66 1.79 -16.14 0.73
N ARG A 67 1.81 -15.42 1.85
CA ARG A 67 2.97 -14.59 2.23
C ARG A 67 3.85 -15.41 3.15
N ALA A 68 5.14 -15.50 2.83
CA ALA A 68 6.12 -16.18 3.64
C ALA A 68 7.17 -15.18 4.12
N ILE A 69 7.49 -15.25 5.41
CA ILE A 69 8.54 -14.44 6.04
C ILE A 69 9.64 -15.41 6.46
N LEU A 70 10.82 -15.27 5.85
CA LEU A 70 12.02 -15.93 6.31
C LEU A 70 12.78 -15.00 7.24
N GLY A 71 13.29 -15.55 8.33
CA GLY A 71 14.15 -14.82 9.24
C GLY A 71 14.93 -15.75 10.15
N SER A 72 15.69 -15.17 11.05
CA SER A 72 16.45 -15.91 12.04
C SER A 72 16.45 -15.20 13.38
N TYR A 73 16.78 -15.93 14.44
CA TYR A 73 17.11 -15.37 15.74
C TYR A 73 18.23 -16.16 16.40
N THR A 74 18.97 -15.50 17.28
CA THR A 74 19.96 -16.15 18.15
C THR A 74 19.30 -16.44 19.49
N GLY A 75 19.36 -17.68 19.95
CA GLY A 75 18.83 -18.09 21.23
C GLY A 75 19.50 -17.35 22.39
N ASN A 76 18.75 -17.09 23.46
CA ASN A 76 19.23 -16.35 24.64
C ASN A 76 19.23 -17.18 25.93
N GLY A 77 18.97 -18.49 25.85
CA GLY A 77 18.97 -19.42 26.98
C GLY A 77 17.75 -19.33 27.91
N ALA A 78 16.74 -18.53 27.59
CA ALA A 78 15.51 -18.48 28.37
C ALA A 78 14.59 -19.69 28.07
N GLU A 79 13.74 -20.07 29.03
CA GLU A 79 12.71 -21.11 28.86
C GLU A 79 11.80 -20.87 27.65
N THR A 80 11.48 -19.59 27.39
CA THR A 80 10.63 -19.19 26.27
C THR A 80 11.23 -17.99 25.54
N ARG A 81 10.94 -17.88 24.23
CA ARG A 81 11.30 -16.69 23.45
C ARG A 81 10.21 -16.31 22.48
N SER A 82 9.80 -15.04 22.48
CA SER A 82 8.87 -14.50 21.49
C SER A 82 9.62 -13.86 20.31
N ILE A 83 9.20 -14.21 19.10
CA ILE A 83 9.72 -13.70 17.83
C ILE A 83 8.59 -12.95 17.13
N SER A 84 8.81 -11.67 16.85
CA SER A 84 7.87 -10.82 16.11
C SER A 84 8.14 -10.92 14.61
N VAL A 85 7.11 -11.21 13.84
CA VAL A 85 7.13 -11.22 12.36
C VAL A 85 6.20 -10.17 11.76
N GLY A 86 5.49 -9.40 12.59
CA GLY A 86 4.60 -8.31 12.14
C GLY A 86 3.19 -8.76 11.72
N ALA A 87 2.85 -10.04 11.90
CA ALA A 87 1.54 -10.61 11.59
C ALA A 87 1.32 -11.90 12.39
N SER A 88 0.08 -12.39 12.44
CA SER A 88 -0.25 -13.69 13.05
C SER A 88 -0.07 -14.81 12.02
N PRO A 89 1.00 -15.63 12.09
CA PRO A 89 1.23 -16.69 11.12
C PRO A 89 0.18 -17.80 11.22
N LYS A 90 -0.14 -18.39 10.08
CA LYS A 90 -0.95 -19.62 9.96
C LYS A 90 -0.09 -20.87 10.17
N ALA A 91 1.17 -20.81 9.75
CA ALA A 91 2.15 -21.87 9.97
C ALA A 91 3.53 -21.27 10.27
N VAL A 92 4.30 -21.94 11.11
CA VAL A 92 5.72 -21.62 11.37
C VAL A 92 6.51 -22.91 11.24
N ILE A 93 7.58 -22.86 10.47
CA ILE A 93 8.63 -23.89 10.46
C ILE A 93 9.84 -23.26 11.10
N LEU A 94 10.37 -23.89 12.13
CA LEU A 94 11.59 -23.50 12.81
C LEU A 94 12.64 -24.58 12.55
N SER A 95 13.86 -24.19 12.21
CA SER A 95 14.95 -25.10 11.90
C SER A 95 16.23 -24.66 12.59
N TRP A 96 16.97 -25.63 13.10
CA TRP A 96 18.30 -25.46 13.70
C TRP A 96 19.08 -26.75 13.50
N ASP A 97 20.36 -26.64 13.16
CA ASP A 97 21.22 -27.76 12.79
C ASP A 97 20.54 -28.73 11.79
N ASN A 98 20.23 -29.97 12.23
CA ASN A 98 19.54 -30.99 11.44
C ASN A 98 18.11 -31.24 11.91
N ASN A 99 17.57 -30.34 12.75
CA ASN A 99 16.27 -30.48 13.37
C ASN A 99 15.31 -29.42 12.82
N SER A 100 14.02 -29.76 12.84
CA SER A 100 12.96 -28.82 12.54
C SER A 100 11.74 -29.11 13.38
N ASP A 101 11.04 -28.06 13.76
CA ASP A 101 9.73 -28.14 14.38
C ASP A 101 8.72 -27.26 13.64
N THR A 102 7.45 -27.63 13.68
CA THR A 102 6.39 -26.96 12.92
C THR A 102 5.16 -26.71 13.78
N ALA A 103 4.63 -25.50 13.64
CA ALA A 103 3.45 -25.05 14.37
C ALA A 103 2.37 -24.59 13.39
N LEU A 104 1.17 -25.17 13.47
CA LEU A 104 -0.01 -24.71 12.73
C LEU A 104 -0.96 -23.97 13.67
N LYS A 105 -1.47 -22.80 13.28
CA LYS A 105 -2.44 -22.04 14.08
C LYS A 105 -3.71 -22.89 14.30
N GLY A 106 -4.02 -23.19 15.56
CA GLY A 106 -5.15 -24.06 15.94
C GLY A 106 -4.84 -25.56 15.96
N GLY A 107 -3.59 -25.98 15.68
CA GLY A 107 -3.15 -27.38 15.86
C GLY A 107 -3.07 -27.81 17.33
N GLY A 108 -3.25 -29.11 17.59
CA GLY A 108 -3.41 -29.73 18.91
C GLY A 108 -2.16 -29.78 19.82
N ALA A 109 -2.26 -30.59 20.88
CA ALA A 109 -1.80 -30.31 22.25
C ALA A 109 -0.29 -30.38 22.60
N VAL A 110 0.64 -30.59 21.66
CA VAL A 110 2.08 -30.51 21.97
C VAL A 110 2.71 -29.48 21.04
N ARG A 111 2.79 -28.24 21.53
CA ARG A 111 3.37 -27.12 20.77
C ARG A 111 4.53 -26.55 21.56
N THR A 112 5.72 -27.01 21.22
CA THR A 112 7.01 -26.37 21.48
C THR A 112 7.12 -25.00 20.80
N ILE A 113 6.20 -24.69 19.87
CA ILE A 113 6.03 -23.37 19.24
C ILE A 113 4.56 -22.91 19.33
N THR A 114 4.31 -21.82 20.05
CA THR A 114 3.00 -21.14 20.11
C THR A 114 2.92 -20.02 19.07
N VAL A 115 1.92 -20.06 18.19
CA VAL A 115 1.58 -18.94 17.30
C VAL A 115 0.92 -17.82 18.10
N THR A 116 1.36 -16.57 17.89
CA THR A 116 0.83 -15.37 18.54
C THR A 116 0.12 -14.45 17.53
N SER A 117 -0.42 -13.33 18.01
CA SER A 117 -1.03 -12.30 17.16
C SER A 117 -0.02 -11.57 16.28
N ASN A 118 1.28 -11.59 16.63
CA ASN A 118 2.33 -10.83 15.96
C ASN A 118 3.55 -11.68 15.55
N GLY A 119 3.46 -13.01 15.68
CA GLY A 119 4.52 -13.94 15.30
C GLY A 119 4.38 -15.28 16.00
N PHE A 120 5.44 -15.72 16.67
CA PHE A 120 5.45 -16.99 17.40
C PHE A 120 6.30 -16.90 18.67
N ARG A 121 6.12 -17.86 19.55
CA ARG A 121 6.91 -18.04 20.77
C ARG A 121 7.40 -19.48 20.83
N THR A 122 8.66 -19.69 21.16
CA THR A 122 9.17 -21.01 21.55
C THR A 122 8.83 -21.26 23.01
N ASP A 123 8.33 -22.44 23.30
CA ASP A 123 7.94 -22.91 24.64
C ASP A 123 8.85 -24.05 25.13
N ASP A 124 9.97 -24.25 24.45
CA ASP A 124 10.98 -25.26 24.73
C ASP A 124 12.36 -24.60 24.75
N ALA A 125 13.12 -24.82 25.83
CA ALA A 125 14.46 -24.28 26.01
C ALA A 125 15.44 -24.77 24.93
N THR A 126 15.24 -25.97 24.36
CA THR A 126 16.06 -26.51 23.26
C THR A 126 15.91 -25.70 21.97
N MET A 127 14.83 -24.94 21.83
CA MET A 127 14.57 -24.03 20.71
C MET A 127 15.03 -22.59 21.00
N ASN A 128 15.77 -22.38 22.10
CA ASN A 128 16.25 -21.08 22.51
C ASN A 128 17.60 -21.15 23.23
N GLU A 129 18.45 -22.13 22.88
CA GLU A 129 19.76 -22.30 23.50
C GLU A 129 20.65 -21.08 23.26
N SER A 130 21.33 -20.62 24.31
CA SER A 130 22.09 -19.37 24.28
C SER A 130 23.21 -19.43 23.24
N GLY A 131 23.22 -18.47 22.31
CA GLY A 131 24.23 -18.38 21.26
C GLY A 131 23.99 -19.26 20.03
N MET A 132 23.00 -20.16 20.06
CA MET A 132 22.62 -20.95 18.89
C MET A 132 21.78 -20.13 17.91
N ALA A 133 21.98 -20.37 16.61
CA ALA A 133 21.24 -19.70 15.55
C ALA A 133 20.07 -20.57 15.06
N TYR A 134 18.88 -19.97 15.01
CA TYR A 134 17.67 -20.61 14.53
C TYR A 134 17.15 -19.86 13.32
N THR A 135 16.68 -20.59 12.31
CA THR A 135 16.04 -20.03 11.11
C THR A 135 14.57 -20.39 11.11
N TYR A 136 13.70 -19.47 10.69
CA TYR A 136 12.27 -19.73 10.60
C TYR A 136 11.68 -19.32 9.25
N LEU A 137 10.59 -20.01 8.88
CA LEU A 137 9.68 -19.67 7.81
C LEU A 137 8.28 -19.51 8.42
N ALA A 138 7.76 -18.28 8.40
CA ALA A 138 6.40 -17.98 8.88
C ALA A 138 5.47 -17.70 7.70
N ILE A 139 4.42 -18.50 7.55
CA ILE A 139 3.38 -18.32 6.53
C ILE A 139 2.27 -17.47 7.14
N VAL A 140 2.00 -16.29 6.57
CA VAL A 140 1.04 -15.29 7.06
C VAL A 140 -0.13 -15.09 6.09
#